data_AF-A0A2V6EVZ6-F1
#
_entry.id   AF-A0A2V6EVZ6-F1
#
_cell.length_a   1.000
_cell.length_b   1.000
_cell.length_c   1.000
_cell.angle_alpha   90.00
_cell.angle_beta   90.00
_cell.angle_gamma   90.00
#
_symmetry.space_group_name_H-M   'P 1'
#
loop_
_entity.id
_entity.type
_entity.pdbx_description
1 polymer ?
#
loop_
_entity_poly.entity_id
_entity_poly.type
_entity_poly.pdbx_seq_one_letter_code
_entity_poly.pdbx_strand_id
1 'polypeptide(L)' 'MAQPLIDATRGSDGIKLLMRILFVASPLLISGGFFAGALTMADGKPGALHRLIYAGLATLTVALVLLGVNLIRHRG' A
#
# COMPACT_ATOMS: atom_id res chain seq x y z
N MET A 1 -2.55 -8.80 -8.28
CA MET A 1 -2.81 -7.62 -9.13
C MET A 1 -4.18 -7.05 -8.79
N ALA A 2 -4.29 -5.78 -8.38
CA ALA A 2 -5.56 -5.13 -8.01
C ALA A 2 -6.20 -4.31 -9.15
N GLN A 3 -5.50 -4.19 -10.30
CA GLN A 3 -5.90 -3.35 -11.43
C GLN A 3 -7.34 -3.59 -11.91
N PRO A 4 -7.80 -4.84 -12.12
CA PRO A 4 -9.18 -5.06 -12.59
C PRO A 4 -10.24 -4.58 -11.60
N LEU A 5 -9.95 -4.65 -10.29
CA LEU A 5 -10.87 -4.19 -9.25
C LEU A 5 -10.93 -2.66 -9.21
N ILE A 6 -9.78 -1.98 -9.39
CA ILE A 6 -9.72 -0.51 -9.44
C ILE A 6 -10.49 0.00 -10.66
N ASP A 7 -10.32 -0.64 -11.82
CA ASP A 7 -10.98 -0.22 -13.06
C ASP A 7 -12.50 -0.40 -13.00
N ALA A 8 -12.98 -1.41 -12.27
CA ALA A 8 -14.40 -1.64 -12.01
C ALA A 8 -15.05 -0.62 -11.04
N THR A 9 -14.27 0.26 -10.39
CA THR A 9 -14.85 1.30 -9.52
C THR A 9 -15.41 2.48 -10.33
N ARG A 10 -16.48 3.10 -9.81
CA ARG A 10 -17.07 4.35 -10.34
C ARG A 10 -16.39 5.63 -9.81
N GLY A 11 -15.24 5.50 -9.15
CA GLY A 11 -14.50 6.65 -8.60
C GLY A 11 -13.95 7.57 -9.71
N SER A 12 -13.67 8.82 -9.35
CA SER A 12 -13.02 9.77 -10.26
C SER A 12 -11.63 9.28 -10.68
N ASP A 13 -11.13 9.77 -11.81
CA ASP A 13 -9.82 9.38 -12.34
C ASP A 13 -8.68 9.63 -11.33
N GLY A 14 -8.78 10.70 -10.53
CA GLY A 14 -7.85 10.98 -9.44
C GLY A 14 -7.86 9.92 -8.33
N ILE A 15 -9.05 9.42 -7.95
CA ILE A 15 -9.19 8.36 -6.95
C ILE A 15 -8.63 7.03 -7.48
N LYS A 16 -8.86 6.72 -8.77
CA LYS A 16 -8.28 5.54 -9.42
C LYS A 16 -6.77 5.62 -9.49
N LEU A 17 -6.22 6.79 -9.86
CA LEU A 17 -4.79 7.04 -9.88
C LEU A 17 -4.16 6.88 -8.50
N LEU A 18 -4.78 7.45 -7.47
CA LEU A 18 -4.32 7.31 -6.08
C LEU A 18 -4.29 5.84 -5.66
N MET A 19 -5.35 5.07 -5.90
CA MET A 19 -5.37 3.64 -5.60
C MET A 19 -4.25 2.88 -6.31
N ARG A 20 -4.01 3.16 -7.60
CA ARG A 20 -2.90 2.55 -8.36
C ARG A 20 -1.55 2.83 -7.71
N ILE A 21 -1.30 4.09 -7.33
CA ILE A 21 -0.06 4.48 -6.66
C ILE A 21 0.07 3.76 -5.32
N LEU A 22 -0.97 3.74 -4.48
CA LEU A 22 -0.91 3.09 -3.16
C LEU A 22 -0.65 1.58 -3.27
N PHE A 23 -1.29 0.89 -4.23
CA PHE A 23 -1.09 -0.54 -4.45
C PHE A 23 0.31 -0.89 -4.99
N VAL A 24 0.97 0.03 -5.70
CA VAL A 24 2.36 -0.14 -6.15
C VAL A 24 3.36 0.28 -5.06
N ALA A 25 3.11 1.37 -4.36
CA ALA A 25 3.99 1.92 -3.34
C ALA A 25 4.07 1.02 -2.10
N SER A 26 2.95 0.43 -1.68
CA SER A 26 2.90 -0.49 -0.52
C SER A 26 3.95 -1.59 -0.57
N PRO A 27 3.97 -2.49 -1.59
CA PRO A 27 4.95 -3.57 -1.64
C PRO A 27 6.38 -3.05 -1.78
N LEU A 28 6.60 -1.89 -2.41
CA LEU A 28 7.93 -1.26 -2.46
C LEU A 28 8.40 -0.77 -1.09
N LEU A 29 7.52 -0.16 -0.29
CA LEU A 29 7.82 0.27 1.08
C LEU A 29 8.09 -0.91 2.01
N ILE A 30 7.28 -1.98 1.90
CA ILE A 30 7.47 -3.21 2.69
C ILE A 30 8.78 -3.87 2.32
N SER A 31 9.05 -4.05 1.02
CA SER A 31 10.28 -4.69 0.53
C SER A 31 11.50 -3.84 0.86
N GLY A 32 11.43 -2.53 0.62
CA GLY A 32 12.49 -1.59 0.97
C GLY A 32 12.78 -1.58 2.47
N GLY A 33 11.75 -1.54 3.31
CA GLY A 33 11.90 -1.62 4.76
C GLY A 33 12.48 -2.95 5.25
N PHE A 34 12.13 -4.06 4.59
CA PHE A 34 12.69 -5.38 4.89
C PHE A 34 14.15 -5.51 4.47
N PHE A 35 14.47 -5.28 3.19
CA PHE A 35 15.83 -5.45 2.68
C PHE A 35 16.80 -4.42 3.24
N ALA A 36 16.39 -3.14 3.31
CA ALA A 36 17.24 -2.11 3.88
C ALA A 36 17.29 -2.19 5.42
N GLY A 37 16.22 -2.69 6.07
CA GLY A 37 16.23 -3.05 7.48
C GLY A 37 17.22 -4.18 7.80
N ALA A 38 17.27 -5.23 6.97
CA ALA A 38 18.21 -6.33 7.12
C ALA A 38 19.67 -5.88 7.03
N LEU A 39 19.98 -4.92 6.14
CA LEU A 39 21.33 -4.34 6.00
C LEU A 39 21.73 -3.44 7.18
N THR A 40 20.77 -2.96 7.96
CA THR A 40 20.98 -1.98 9.04
C THR A 40 20.75 -2.55 10.43
N MET A 41 20.54 -3.87 10.55
CA MET A 41 20.48 -4.56 11.83
C MET A 41 21.85 -4.59 12.51
N ALA A 42 22.15 -3.55 13.29
CA ALA A 42 23.18 -3.60 14.31
C ALA A 42 22.56 -4.17 15.60
N ASP A 43 23.23 -5.14 16.21
CA ASP A 43 22.89 -5.72 17.52
C ASP A 43 21.53 -6.42 17.64
N GLY A 44 20.96 -6.88 16.51
CA GLY A 44 19.67 -7.60 16.49
C GLY A 44 18.44 -6.74 16.81
N LYS A 45 18.60 -5.41 16.88
CA LYS A 45 17.50 -4.47 17.12
C LYS A 45 16.96 -3.91 15.81
N PRO A 46 15.64 -3.76 15.66
CA PRO A 46 15.06 -3.16 14.47
C PRO A 46 15.48 -1.69 14.35
N GLY A 47 16.28 -1.39 13.33
CA GLY A 47 16.70 -0.04 12.97
C GLY A 47 15.55 0.82 12.42
N ALA A 48 15.80 2.12 12.22
CA ALA A 48 14.79 3.07 11.74
C ALA A 48 14.15 2.66 10.39
N LEU A 49 14.87 1.93 9.53
CA LEU A 49 14.37 1.46 8.24
C LEU A 49 13.30 0.37 8.37
N HIS A 50 13.23 -0.37 9.49
CA HIS A 50 12.10 -1.27 9.74
C HIS A 50 10.77 -0.52 9.86
N ARG A 51 10.79 0.79 10.18
CA ARG A 51 9.58 1.61 10.21
C ARG A 51 8.92 1.74 8.83
N LEU A 52 9.68 1.58 7.75
CA LEU A 52 9.14 1.56 6.38
C LEU A 52 8.18 0.40 6.16
N ILE A 53 8.37 -0.73 6.87
CA ILE A 53 7.46 -1.88 6.80
C ILE A 53 6.09 -1.47 7.35
N TYR A 54 6.05 -0.80 8.52
CA TYR A 54 4.80 -0.30 9.09
C TYR A 54 4.15 0.77 8.21
N ALA A 55 4.95 1.65 7.60
CA ALA A 55 4.44 2.63 6.63
C ALA A 55 3.83 1.96 5.39
N GLY A 56 4.48 0.93 4.85
CA GLY A 56 3.95 0.14 3.74
C GLY A 56 2.67 -0.61 4.11
N LEU A 57 2.61 -1.18 5.31
CA LEU A 57 1.41 -1.84 5.85
C LEU A 57 0.24 -0.86 5.96
N ALA A 58 0.47 0.32 6.56
CA ALA A 58 -0.54 1.37 6.66
C ALA A 58 -1.02 1.84 5.28
N THR A 59 -0.09 2.02 4.34
CA THR A 59 -0.38 2.36 2.94
C THR A 59 -1.29 1.32 2.30
N LEU A 60 -1.00 0.02 2.51
CA LEU A 60 -1.84 -1.07 2.01
C LEU A 60 -3.25 -1.05 2.61
N THR A 61 -3.34 -0.86 3.93
CA THR A 61 -4.63 -0.79 4.62
C THR A 61 -5.49 0.34 4.06
N VAL A 62 -4.92 1.53 3.85
CA VAL A 62 -5.62 2.66 3.23
C VAL A 62 -6.06 2.32 1.81
N ALA A 63 -5.20 1.69 1.00
CA ALA A 63 -5.53 1.27 -0.35
C ALA A 63 -6.73 0.29 -0.39
N LEU A 64 -6.74 -0.70 0.52
CA LEU A 64 -7.80 -1.68 0.65
C LEU A 64 -9.12 -1.05 1.10
N VAL A 65 -9.09 -0.15 2.09
CA VAL A 65 -10.28 0.56 2.57
C VAL A 65 -10.86 1.43 1.45
N LEU A 66 -10.02 2.21 0.75
CA LEU A 66 -10.46 3.04 -0.38
C LEU A 66 -11.09 2.19 -1.49
N LEU A 67 -10.45 1.08 -1.86
CA LEU A 67 -10.97 0.17 -2.88
C LEU A 67 -12.31 -0.43 -2.46
N GLY A 68 -12.40 -0.93 -1.21
CA GLY A 68 -13.62 -1.52 -0.66
C GLY A 68 -14.79 -0.54 -0.65
N VAL A 69 -14.58 0.68 -0.16
CA VAL A 69 -15.61 1.72 -0.13
C VAL A 69 -16.08 2.07 -1.54
N ASN A 70 -15.17 2.19 -2.51
CA ASN A 70 -15.52 2.51 -3.90
C ASN A 70 -16.25 1.36 -4.60
N LEU A 71 -15.92 0.10 -4.29
CA LEU A 71 -16.63 -1.06 -4.82
C LEU A 71 -18.04 -1.21 -4.23
N ILE A 72 -18.21 -0.95 -2.92
CA ILE A 72 -19.53 -0.96 -2.28
C ILE A 72 -20.42 0.14 -2.89
N ARG A 73 -19.88 1.35 -3.05
CA ARG A 73 -20.58 2.46 -3.71
C ARG A 73 -20.92 2.20 -5.18
N HIS A 74 -20.19 1.32 -5.86
CA HIS A 74 -20.52 0.91 -7.22
C HIS A 74 -21.75 -0.01 -7.27
N ARG A 75 -22.01 -0.80 -6.23
CA ARG A 75 -23.12 -1.77 -6.17
C ARG A 75 -24.42 -1.20 -5.62
N GLY A 76 -24.37 -0.06 -4.92
CA GLY A 76 -25.52 0.65 -4.36
C GLY A 76 -26.16 1.64 -5.33
#